data_AF-T0S2S0-F1
#
_entry.id   AF-T0S2S0-F1
#
_cell.length_a   1.000
_cell.length_b   1.000
_cell.length_c   1.000
_cell.angle_alpha   90.00
_cell.angle_beta   90.00
_cell.angle_gamma   90.00
#
_symmetry.space_group_name_H-M   'P 1'
#
loop_
_entity.id
_entity.type
_entity.pdbx_description
1 polymer ?
#
loop_
_entity_poly.entity_id
_entity_poly.type
_entity_poly.pdbx_seq_one_letter_code
_entity_poly.pdbx_strand_id
1 'polypeptide(L)'
;ETSQLDLYIFVQYLLHSQLTEAVDYCHKLGIALKGDIAIGIAHDSVDAWTHPELFHLDKQAGAPPDVFAVNGQNWGFPTYNWEKMAEDGYDWWKKRLTAMSNYFDAYRLDHILGFFRIWQMPENSVRGLLGQFSPALALSAEEIENNYGIPFRQWGIERFILPFIKDWVIDEVFGRDNRDWIIQTFLDYIGDSNYRFKAEFNNQKAIENTQMENWVREGLYKLQENVIFLKDDENSEKYHPRIGLLSTISFREFGDDYKGRLERLYNDYFYGRNYDFWKEKAY
;
A
#
# COMPACT_ATOMS: atom_id res chain seq x y z
N GLU A 1 -18.25 -35.70 8.15
CA GLU A 1 -17.46 -34.47 8.39
C GLU A 1 -16.05 -34.75 8.92
N THR A 2 -15.84 -35.74 9.81
CA THR A 2 -14.50 -36.13 10.33
C THR A 2 -13.46 -36.49 9.26
N SER A 3 -13.88 -37.09 8.14
CA SER A 3 -12.96 -37.61 7.13
C SER A 3 -12.10 -36.58 6.43
N GLN A 4 -12.55 -35.32 6.31
CA GLN A 4 -11.79 -34.28 5.59
C GLN A 4 -10.73 -33.63 6.49
N LEU A 5 -11.04 -33.42 7.77
CA LEU A 5 -10.06 -32.96 8.75
C LEU A 5 -8.95 -34.01 8.93
N ASP A 6 -9.33 -35.28 9.09
CA ASP A 6 -8.38 -36.39 9.23
C ASP A 6 -7.46 -36.48 8.01
N LEU A 7 -7.99 -36.25 6.80
CA LEU A 7 -7.19 -36.19 5.58
C LEU A 7 -6.15 -35.07 5.63
N TYR A 8 -6.52 -33.84 6.01
CA TYR A 8 -5.56 -32.73 6.10
C TYR A 8 -4.49 -32.96 7.17
N ILE A 9 -4.87 -33.51 8.33
CA ILE A 9 -3.92 -33.90 9.38
C ILE A 9 -2.95 -34.96 8.84
N PHE A 10 -3.46 -35.99 8.15
CA PHE A 10 -2.63 -37.03 7.56
C PHE A 10 -1.68 -36.49 6.49
N VAL A 11 -2.13 -35.56 5.65
CA VAL A 11 -1.27 -34.89 4.66
C VAL A 11 -0.14 -34.11 5.36
N GLN A 12 -0.45 -33.33 6.38
CA GLN A 12 0.58 -32.58 7.14
C GLN A 12 1.56 -33.53 7.84
N TYR A 13 1.08 -34.65 8.40
CA TYR A 13 1.93 -35.68 8.98
C TYR A 13 2.91 -36.28 7.95
N LEU A 14 2.43 -36.61 6.75
CA LEU A 14 3.28 -37.14 5.68
C LEU A 14 4.32 -36.10 5.23
N LEU A 15 3.91 -34.84 5.04
CA LEU A 15 4.82 -33.76 4.68
C LEU A 15 5.92 -33.56 5.73
N HIS A 16 5.53 -33.50 7.01
CA HIS A 16 6.49 -33.39 8.11
C HIS A 16 7.47 -34.56 8.14
N SER A 17 6.98 -35.80 8.03
CA SER A 17 7.80 -37.00 8.08
C SER A 17 8.83 -37.04 6.94
N GLN A 18 8.38 -36.80 5.71
CA GLN A 18 9.25 -36.81 4.53
C GLN A 18 10.26 -35.69 4.54
N LEU A 19 9.85 -34.47 4.93
CA LEU A 19 10.76 -33.33 4.99
C LEU A 19 11.83 -33.54 6.07
N THR A 20 11.44 -34.04 7.24
CA THR A 20 12.39 -34.33 8.34
C THR A 20 13.41 -35.39 7.91
N GLU A 21 12.97 -36.48 7.26
CA GLU A 21 13.88 -37.51 6.76
C GLU A 21 14.90 -36.94 5.75
N ALA A 22 14.44 -36.07 4.85
CA ALA A 22 15.32 -35.42 3.87
C ALA A 22 16.32 -34.46 4.54
N VAL A 23 15.87 -33.66 5.51
CA VAL A 23 16.69 -32.75 6.30
C VAL A 23 17.78 -33.53 7.05
N ASP A 24 17.39 -34.59 7.77
CA ASP A 24 18.32 -35.46 8.49
C ASP A 24 19.38 -36.09 7.56
N TYR A 25 18.98 -36.46 6.35
CA TYR A 25 19.90 -36.98 5.35
C TYR A 25 20.90 -35.92 4.89
N CYS A 26 20.46 -34.69 4.63
CA CYS A 26 21.34 -33.56 4.33
C CYS A 26 22.32 -33.28 5.48
N HIS A 27 21.84 -33.30 6.72
CA HIS A 27 22.68 -33.09 7.90
C HIS A 27 23.73 -34.19 8.08
N LYS A 28 23.39 -35.46 7.80
CA LYS A 28 24.38 -36.57 7.79
C LYS A 28 25.51 -36.36 6.77
N LEU A 29 25.25 -35.61 5.70
CA LEU A 29 26.24 -35.22 4.70
C LEU A 29 26.98 -33.91 5.04
N GLY A 30 26.68 -33.29 6.19
CA GLY A 30 27.24 -32.00 6.59
C GLY A 30 26.69 -30.81 5.81
N ILE A 31 25.51 -30.94 5.20
CA ILE A 31 24.85 -29.90 4.40
C ILE A 31 23.82 -29.18 5.26
N ALA A 32 23.96 -27.87 5.41
CA ALA A 32 22.96 -27.01 6.05
C ALA A 32 21.89 -26.55 5.05
N LEU A 33 20.66 -26.40 5.54
CA LEU A 33 19.50 -25.97 4.75
C LEU A 33 19.07 -24.56 5.14
N LYS A 34 18.92 -23.72 4.11
CA LYS A 34 18.44 -22.34 4.26
C LYS A 34 17.00 -22.24 3.76
N GLY A 35 16.08 -21.99 4.67
CA GLY A 35 14.67 -21.72 4.38
C GLY A 35 14.41 -20.27 3.96
N ASP A 36 13.15 -19.99 3.66
CA ASP A 36 12.66 -18.68 3.26
C ASP A 36 11.30 -18.41 3.90
N ILE A 37 11.15 -17.27 4.54
CA ILE A 37 9.93 -16.86 5.24
C ILE A 37 9.45 -15.58 4.57
N ALA A 38 8.29 -15.67 3.91
CA ALA A 38 7.61 -14.51 3.36
C ALA A 38 7.29 -13.50 4.47
N ILE A 39 7.44 -12.20 4.20
CA ILE A 39 7.15 -11.16 5.20
C ILE A 39 5.72 -11.24 5.70
N GLY A 40 4.73 -11.48 4.84
CA GLY A 40 3.31 -11.47 5.17
C GLY A 40 2.64 -12.84 5.09
N ILE A 41 1.31 -12.82 5.19
CA ILE A 41 0.41 -13.98 5.07
C ILE A 41 -0.67 -13.69 4.02
N ALA A 42 -1.27 -14.70 3.40
CA ALA A 42 -2.43 -14.43 2.55
C ALA A 42 -3.62 -13.89 3.37
N HIS A 43 -4.43 -13.01 2.79
CA HIS A 43 -5.62 -12.45 3.45
C HIS A 43 -6.65 -13.54 3.82
N ASP A 44 -6.80 -14.55 2.96
CA ASP A 44 -7.67 -15.71 3.12
C ASP A 44 -6.97 -16.91 3.81
N SER A 45 -5.95 -16.66 4.62
CA SER A 45 -5.20 -17.70 5.34
C SER A 45 -5.80 -18.06 6.70
N VAL A 46 -5.40 -19.22 7.23
CA VAL A 46 -5.74 -19.65 8.60
C VAL A 46 -5.23 -18.65 9.63
N ASP A 47 -4.05 -18.05 9.44
CA ASP A 47 -3.49 -17.06 10.35
C ASP A 47 -4.37 -15.80 10.45
N ALA A 48 -4.82 -15.28 9.31
CA ALA A 48 -5.74 -14.14 9.26
C ALA A 48 -7.11 -14.48 9.88
N TRP A 49 -7.56 -15.74 9.74
CA TRP A 49 -8.83 -16.19 10.31
C TRP A 49 -8.77 -16.41 11.82
N THR A 50 -7.71 -17.03 12.35
CA THR A 50 -7.61 -17.38 13.78
C THR A 50 -7.01 -16.27 14.64
N HIS A 51 -6.25 -15.35 14.04
CA HIS A 51 -5.60 -14.23 14.73
C HIS A 51 -5.84 -12.88 14.01
N PRO A 52 -7.08 -12.52 13.65
CA PRO A 52 -7.37 -11.32 12.88
C PRO A 52 -6.88 -10.04 13.55
N GLU A 53 -6.82 -10.00 14.89
CA GLU A 53 -6.35 -8.86 15.68
C GLU A 53 -4.88 -8.51 15.44
N LEU A 54 -4.08 -9.47 14.95
CA LEU A 54 -2.65 -9.28 14.68
C LEU A 54 -2.39 -8.62 13.31
N PHE A 55 -3.42 -8.37 12.51
CA PHE A 55 -3.32 -7.87 11.15
C PHE A 55 -4.30 -6.72 10.88
N HIS A 56 -3.91 -5.77 10.05
CA HIS A 56 -4.82 -4.76 9.52
C HIS A 56 -5.47 -5.31 8.24
N LEU A 57 -6.60 -6.00 8.40
CA LEU A 57 -7.30 -6.68 7.29
C LEU A 57 -7.96 -5.71 6.29
N ASP A 58 -8.10 -4.44 6.66
CA ASP A 58 -8.59 -3.32 5.84
C ASP A 58 -7.46 -2.62 5.06
N LYS A 59 -6.23 -3.11 5.19
CA LYS A 59 -5.02 -2.60 4.51
C LYS A 59 -4.37 -3.71 3.69
N GLN A 60 -3.55 -3.29 2.75
CA GLN A 60 -2.77 -4.18 1.89
C GLN A 60 -1.33 -3.70 1.83
N ALA A 61 -0.39 -4.63 1.88
CA ALA A 61 1.03 -4.37 1.70
C ALA A 61 1.42 -4.39 0.21
N GLY A 62 2.46 -3.63 -0.12
CA GLY A 62 2.94 -3.50 -1.47
C GLY A 62 4.32 -2.85 -1.55
N ALA A 63 4.58 -2.24 -2.70
CA ALA A 63 5.79 -1.44 -2.93
C ALA A 63 5.42 -0.10 -3.60
N PRO A 64 6.15 0.99 -3.28
CA PRO A 64 6.02 2.24 -3.99
C PRO A 64 6.45 2.08 -5.46
N PRO A 65 6.10 3.03 -6.35
CA PRO A 65 6.54 3.00 -7.73
C PRO A 65 8.06 3.10 -7.87
N ASP A 66 8.59 2.39 -8.85
CA ASP A 66 9.99 2.47 -9.27
C ASP A 66 10.13 2.41 -10.81
N VAL A 67 11.36 2.34 -11.30
CA VAL A 67 11.66 2.32 -12.75
C VAL A 67 11.15 1.06 -13.47
N PHE A 68 10.88 -0.03 -12.75
CA PHE A 68 10.36 -1.29 -13.29
C PHE A 68 8.84 -1.40 -13.11
N ALA A 69 8.30 -0.84 -12.03
CA ALA A 69 6.89 -0.83 -11.69
C ALA A 69 6.40 0.62 -11.46
N VAL A 70 6.14 1.34 -12.55
CA VAL A 70 5.79 2.79 -12.51
C VAL A 70 4.50 3.10 -11.75
N ASN A 71 3.62 2.11 -11.56
CA ASN A 71 2.38 2.23 -10.79
C ASN A 71 2.51 1.64 -9.36
N GLY A 72 3.72 1.29 -8.95
CA GLY A 72 3.96 0.51 -7.74
C GLY A 72 3.41 -0.92 -7.85
N GLN A 73 3.40 -1.61 -6.72
CA GLN A 73 2.91 -2.99 -6.63
C GLN A 73 1.94 -3.09 -5.46
N ASN A 74 0.83 -3.78 -5.67
CA ASN A 74 -0.05 -4.23 -4.60
C ASN A 74 0.11 -5.76 -4.49
N TRP A 75 0.62 -6.23 -3.36
CA TRP A 75 0.83 -7.67 -3.13
C TRP A 75 -0.41 -8.35 -2.52
N GLY A 76 -1.39 -7.56 -2.06
CA GLY A 76 -2.70 -8.03 -1.65
C GLY A 76 -2.79 -8.62 -0.24
N PHE A 77 -1.67 -8.84 0.44
CA PHE A 77 -1.68 -9.34 1.82
C PHE A 77 -1.82 -8.23 2.87
N PRO A 78 -2.44 -8.50 4.04
CA PRO A 78 -2.61 -7.50 5.09
C PRO A 78 -1.28 -7.09 5.73
N THR A 79 -1.22 -5.88 6.28
CA THR A 79 -0.10 -5.43 7.11
C THR A 79 -0.25 -5.92 8.55
N TYR A 80 0.85 -5.93 9.30
CA TYR A 80 0.86 -6.32 10.70
C TYR A 80 0.38 -5.23 11.63
N ASN A 81 -0.40 -5.62 12.65
CA ASN A 81 -0.62 -4.81 13.84
C ASN A 81 0.52 -5.04 14.83
N TRP A 82 1.63 -4.35 14.60
CA TRP A 82 2.84 -4.49 15.41
C TRP A 82 2.63 -4.11 16.89
N GLU A 83 1.74 -3.15 17.16
CA GLU A 83 1.39 -2.77 18.53
C GLU A 83 0.72 -3.93 19.26
N LYS A 84 -0.27 -4.59 18.62
CA LYS A 84 -0.95 -5.73 19.20
C LYS A 84 -0.02 -6.92 19.42
N MET A 85 0.85 -7.20 18.45
CA MET A 85 1.88 -8.23 18.59
C MET A 85 2.87 -7.94 19.72
N ALA A 86 3.17 -6.68 20.01
CA ALA A 86 4.10 -6.33 21.07
C ALA A 86 3.53 -6.63 22.47
N GLU A 87 2.21 -6.63 22.65
CA GLU A 87 1.54 -6.87 23.95
C GLU A 87 1.86 -8.24 24.55
N ASP A 88 2.04 -9.28 23.73
CA ASP A 88 2.41 -10.63 24.16
C ASP A 88 3.91 -10.95 23.95
N GLY A 89 4.69 -9.93 23.56
CA GLY A 89 6.09 -10.08 23.24
C GLY A 89 6.33 -10.87 21.95
N TYR A 90 5.48 -10.66 20.93
CA TYR A 90 5.60 -11.20 19.58
C TYR A 90 5.47 -12.74 19.53
N ASP A 91 4.54 -13.31 20.29
CA ASP A 91 4.37 -14.76 20.42
C ASP A 91 4.07 -15.43 19.08
N TRP A 92 3.22 -14.83 18.23
CA TRP A 92 2.92 -15.35 16.90
C TRP A 92 4.19 -15.48 16.02
N TRP A 93 5.03 -14.45 15.98
CA TRP A 93 6.30 -14.48 15.23
C TRP A 93 7.29 -15.49 15.81
N LYS A 94 7.38 -15.59 17.15
CA LYS A 94 8.23 -16.60 17.81
C LYS A 94 7.78 -18.02 17.45
N LYS A 95 6.47 -18.30 17.48
CA LYS A 95 5.90 -19.59 17.07
C LYS A 95 6.18 -19.89 15.60
N ARG A 96 6.02 -18.89 14.71
CA ARG A 96 6.34 -19.02 13.28
C ARG A 96 7.81 -19.40 13.05
N LEU A 97 8.75 -18.71 13.70
CA LEU A 97 10.18 -19.03 13.61
C LEU A 97 10.52 -20.40 14.23
N THR A 98 9.91 -20.73 15.36
CA THR A 98 10.12 -22.02 16.05
C THR A 98 9.58 -23.19 15.23
N ALA A 99 8.45 -23.03 14.55
CA ALA A 99 7.93 -24.06 13.66
C ALA A 99 8.88 -24.33 12.47
N MET A 100 9.48 -23.28 11.92
CA MET A 100 10.44 -23.39 10.81
C MET A 100 11.80 -23.97 11.23
N SER A 101 12.20 -23.82 12.50
CA SER A 101 13.46 -24.40 13.01
C SER A 101 13.48 -25.91 13.05
N ASN A 102 12.32 -26.56 12.90
CA ASN A 102 12.25 -28.00 12.75
C ASN A 102 12.88 -28.50 11.44
N TYR A 103 13.07 -27.63 10.45
CA TYR A 103 13.49 -28.04 9.10
C TYR A 103 14.70 -27.27 8.54
N PHE A 104 14.96 -26.07 9.02
CA PHE A 104 15.98 -25.20 8.42
C PHE A 104 16.97 -24.67 9.46
N ASP A 105 18.24 -24.62 9.08
CA ASP A 105 19.35 -24.14 9.93
C ASP A 105 19.50 -22.61 9.87
N ALA A 106 18.99 -21.99 8.81
CA ALA A 106 18.97 -20.54 8.62
C ALA A 106 17.74 -20.12 7.82
N TYR A 107 17.35 -18.85 7.96
CA TYR A 107 16.23 -18.28 7.20
C TYR A 107 16.68 -17.09 6.39
N ARG A 108 16.14 -16.97 5.18
CA ARG A 108 15.91 -15.66 4.57
C ARG A 108 14.59 -15.13 5.12
N LEU A 109 14.59 -13.93 5.68
CA LEU A 109 13.37 -13.17 5.89
C LEU A 109 13.17 -12.32 4.64
N ASP A 110 12.15 -12.65 3.86
CA ASP A 110 11.79 -11.90 2.67
C ASP A 110 11.37 -10.48 3.06
N HIS A 111 11.67 -9.50 2.20
CA HIS A 111 11.31 -8.09 2.40
C HIS A 111 11.54 -7.56 3.83
N ILE A 112 12.74 -7.78 4.38
CA ILE A 112 13.14 -7.41 5.76
C ILE A 112 12.86 -5.94 6.12
N LEU A 113 12.78 -5.06 5.13
CA LEU A 113 12.41 -3.65 5.32
C LEU A 113 11.04 -3.51 6.01
N GLY A 114 10.11 -4.43 5.71
CA GLY A 114 8.75 -4.47 6.26
C GLY A 114 8.66 -4.55 7.80
N PHE A 115 9.75 -4.92 8.48
CA PHE A 115 9.82 -4.92 9.95
C PHE A 115 9.96 -3.53 10.56
N PHE A 116 10.48 -2.55 9.81
CA PHE A 116 10.65 -1.18 10.31
C PHE A 116 9.93 -0.13 9.46
N ARG A 117 9.56 -0.46 8.21
CA ARG A 117 8.61 0.29 7.39
C ARG A 117 8.03 -0.60 6.29
N ILE A 118 6.72 -0.56 6.11
CA ILE A 118 6.05 -1.23 5.00
C ILE A 118 5.25 -0.23 4.18
N TRP A 119 5.23 -0.42 2.86
CA TRP A 119 4.33 0.35 2.00
C TRP A 119 2.94 -0.26 2.11
N GLN A 120 2.00 0.51 2.64
CA GLN A 120 0.63 0.10 2.85
C GLN A 120 -0.32 0.91 1.99
N MET A 121 -1.38 0.28 1.51
CA MET A 121 -2.47 0.91 0.79
C MET A 121 -3.79 0.51 1.43
N PRO A 122 -4.84 1.34 1.33
CA PRO A 122 -6.19 0.93 1.67
C PRO A 122 -6.61 -0.30 0.86
N GLU A 123 -7.41 -1.18 1.46
CA GLU A 123 -7.88 -2.40 0.80
C GLU A 123 -8.60 -2.14 -0.53
N ASN A 124 -9.19 -0.97 -0.75
CA ASN A 124 -9.86 -0.64 -2.02
C ASN A 124 -8.91 -0.19 -3.16
N SER A 125 -7.60 -0.26 -2.93
CA SER A 125 -6.57 0.03 -3.94
C SER A 125 -6.25 -1.20 -4.79
N VAL A 126 -5.91 -0.97 -6.05
CA VAL A 126 -5.45 -2.00 -7.00
C VAL A 126 -3.98 -1.78 -7.34
N ARG A 127 -3.54 -0.52 -7.35
CA ARG A 127 -2.17 -0.10 -7.65
C ARG A 127 -1.47 0.48 -6.42
N GLY A 128 -0.15 0.60 -6.51
CA GLY A 128 0.71 1.06 -5.43
C GLY A 128 0.78 2.58 -5.23
N LEU A 129 0.20 3.39 -6.12
CA LEU A 129 0.38 4.85 -6.12
C LEU A 129 -0.34 5.59 -4.99
N LEU A 130 -1.40 4.99 -4.44
CA LEU A 130 -2.18 5.54 -3.33
C LEU A 130 -1.81 4.92 -1.98
N GLY A 131 -0.55 4.49 -1.85
CA GLY A 131 -0.01 3.99 -0.59
C GLY A 131 0.82 5.01 0.19
N GLN A 132 1.16 4.63 1.41
CA GLN A 132 2.06 5.34 2.30
C GLN A 132 2.93 4.37 3.07
N PHE A 133 4.09 4.82 3.52
CA PHE A 133 4.90 4.03 4.44
C PHE A 133 4.26 4.03 5.83
N SER A 134 4.24 2.87 6.48
CA SER A 134 3.87 2.70 7.87
C SER A 134 4.99 1.99 8.64
N PRO A 135 5.48 2.56 9.76
CA PRO A 135 5.13 3.88 10.28
C PRO A 135 5.73 5.02 9.42
N ALA A 136 5.16 6.22 9.51
CA ALA A 136 5.75 7.45 8.96
C ALA A 136 5.38 8.69 9.79
N LEU A 137 6.24 9.72 9.74
CA LEU A 137 6.00 11.04 10.33
C LEU A 137 5.12 11.87 9.39
N ALA A 138 3.81 11.63 9.45
CA ALA A 138 2.80 12.37 8.71
C ALA A 138 2.76 13.86 9.11
N LEU A 139 2.30 14.71 8.18
CA LEU A 139 2.24 16.16 8.32
C LEU A 139 0.85 16.62 8.76
N SER A 140 0.76 17.54 9.72
CA SER A 140 -0.49 18.26 9.98
C SER A 140 -0.74 19.35 8.93
N ALA A 141 -2.01 19.77 8.78
CA ALA A 141 -2.34 20.91 7.91
C ALA A 141 -1.60 22.19 8.33
N GLU A 142 -1.40 22.40 9.63
CA GLU A 142 -0.66 23.55 10.16
C GLU A 142 0.83 23.50 9.80
N GLU A 143 1.47 22.31 9.88
CA GLU A 143 2.86 22.15 9.45
C GLU A 143 3.01 22.44 7.95
N ILE A 144 2.09 21.92 7.12
CA ILE A 144 2.08 22.17 5.66
C ILE A 144 2.03 23.67 5.37
N GLU A 145 1.20 24.41 6.10
CA GLU A 145 1.05 25.86 5.94
C GLU A 145 2.23 26.65 6.48
N ASN A 146 2.59 26.44 7.74
CA ASN A 146 3.55 27.29 8.45
C ASN A 146 5.00 27.03 8.01
N ASN A 147 5.36 25.76 7.77
CA ASN A 147 6.74 25.40 7.47
C ASN A 147 7.02 25.44 5.95
N TYR A 148 6.02 25.16 5.13
CA TYR A 148 6.20 25.09 3.67
C TYR A 148 5.51 26.22 2.90
N GLY A 149 4.63 26.99 3.54
CA GLY A 149 3.92 28.10 2.91
C GLY A 149 2.87 27.62 1.90
N ILE A 150 2.35 26.41 2.02
CA ILE A 150 1.31 25.90 1.14
C ILE A 150 -0.05 26.26 1.77
N PRO A 151 -0.92 27.04 1.12
CA PRO A 151 -2.19 27.53 1.68
C PRO A 151 -3.25 26.41 1.73
N PHE A 152 -2.98 25.37 2.49
CA PHE A 152 -3.65 24.08 2.46
C PHE A 152 -5.14 24.16 2.83
N ARG A 153 -5.47 24.78 3.96
CA ARG A 153 -6.85 25.02 4.42
C ARG A 153 -7.49 26.17 3.67
N GLN A 154 -6.74 27.24 3.40
CA GLN A 154 -7.26 28.43 2.71
C GLN A 154 -7.76 28.10 1.30
N TRP A 155 -7.08 27.21 0.56
CA TRP A 155 -7.51 26.76 -0.76
C TRP A 155 -8.48 25.57 -0.72
N GLY A 156 -8.79 25.07 0.48
CA GLY A 156 -9.57 23.86 0.70
C GLY A 156 -8.71 22.60 0.61
N ILE A 157 -8.69 21.81 1.68
CA ILE A 157 -7.93 20.56 1.78
C ILE A 157 -8.29 19.60 0.64
N GLU A 158 -9.56 19.58 0.24
CA GLU A 158 -10.07 18.74 -0.84
C GLU A 158 -9.33 18.92 -2.17
N ARG A 159 -8.83 20.13 -2.47
CA ARG A 159 -8.01 20.36 -3.67
C ARG A 159 -6.75 19.50 -3.70
N PHE A 160 -6.23 19.14 -2.54
CA PHE A 160 -4.98 18.42 -2.39
C PHE A 160 -5.18 16.92 -2.21
N ILE A 161 -6.28 16.49 -1.58
CA ILE A 161 -6.51 15.08 -1.22
C ILE A 161 -7.51 14.37 -2.12
N LEU A 162 -8.36 15.10 -2.86
CA LEU A 162 -9.30 14.49 -3.82
C LEU A 162 -8.71 14.50 -5.24
N PRO A 163 -9.11 13.53 -6.09
CA PRO A 163 -8.73 13.50 -7.50
C PRO A 163 -8.96 14.85 -8.19
N PHE A 164 -7.91 15.41 -8.77
CA PHE A 164 -8.02 16.63 -9.57
C PHE A 164 -8.52 16.28 -10.98
N ILE A 165 -9.82 16.46 -11.20
CA ILE A 165 -10.48 16.10 -12.46
C ILE A 165 -11.13 17.35 -13.05
N LYS A 166 -10.53 17.84 -14.14
CA LYS A 166 -11.08 18.92 -14.97
C LYS A 166 -11.25 18.45 -16.42
N ASP A 167 -12.04 19.19 -17.17
CA ASP A 167 -12.24 19.03 -18.62
C ASP A 167 -10.96 18.69 -19.39
N TRP A 168 -9.90 19.49 -19.20
CA TRP A 168 -8.63 19.33 -19.91
C TRP A 168 -7.84 18.10 -19.42
N VAL A 169 -8.02 17.69 -18.16
CA VAL A 169 -7.41 16.47 -17.62
C VAL A 169 -8.08 15.24 -18.25
N ILE A 170 -9.41 15.27 -18.40
CA ILE A 170 -10.16 14.20 -19.08
C ILE A 170 -9.72 14.10 -20.54
N ASP A 171 -9.56 15.23 -21.24
CA ASP A 171 -9.03 15.24 -22.61
C ASP A 171 -7.63 14.62 -22.71
N GLU A 172 -6.73 14.94 -21.78
CA GLU A 172 -5.37 14.40 -21.78
C GLU A 172 -5.36 12.88 -21.54
N VAL A 173 -6.27 12.39 -20.68
CA VAL A 173 -6.30 10.98 -20.29
C VAL A 173 -7.06 10.10 -21.29
N PHE A 174 -8.19 10.58 -21.82
CA PHE A 174 -9.11 9.78 -22.64
C PHE A 174 -9.25 10.28 -24.08
N GLY A 175 -8.70 11.44 -24.41
CA GLY A 175 -8.94 12.12 -25.68
C GLY A 175 -10.25 12.90 -25.67
N ARG A 176 -10.26 14.04 -26.37
CA ARG A 176 -11.38 14.98 -26.41
C ARG A 176 -12.69 14.35 -26.89
N ASP A 177 -12.62 13.43 -27.84
CA ASP A 177 -13.80 12.78 -28.43
C ASP A 177 -14.55 11.88 -27.43
N ASN A 178 -13.88 11.41 -26.36
CA ASN A 178 -14.46 10.55 -25.35
C ASN A 178 -14.95 11.31 -24.10
N ARG A 179 -14.66 12.62 -23.99
CA ARG A 179 -14.89 13.40 -22.77
C ARG A 179 -16.33 13.31 -22.27
N ASP A 180 -17.29 13.61 -23.13
CA ASP A 180 -18.70 13.67 -22.74
C ASP A 180 -19.21 12.32 -22.25
N TRP A 181 -18.78 11.24 -22.91
CA TRP A 181 -19.12 9.87 -22.49
C TRP A 181 -18.48 9.51 -21.14
N ILE A 182 -17.21 9.85 -20.92
CA ILE A 182 -16.53 9.63 -19.63
C ILE A 182 -17.24 10.37 -18.50
N ILE A 183 -17.57 11.64 -18.72
CA ILE A 183 -18.30 12.46 -17.74
C ILE A 183 -19.64 11.81 -17.43
N GLN A 184 -20.47 11.56 -18.45
CA GLN A 184 -21.82 11.04 -18.28
C GLN A 184 -21.84 9.66 -17.62
N THR A 185 -20.82 8.84 -17.85
CA THR A 185 -20.77 7.46 -17.35
C THR A 185 -20.24 7.41 -15.93
N PHE A 186 -19.10 8.06 -15.65
CA PHE A 186 -18.31 7.80 -14.44
C PHE A 186 -18.24 8.96 -13.44
N LEU A 187 -18.64 10.18 -13.84
CA LEU A 187 -18.37 11.39 -13.06
C LEU A 187 -19.64 12.21 -12.76
N ASP A 188 -19.60 12.95 -11.65
CA ASP A 188 -20.56 13.99 -11.30
C ASP A 188 -19.90 15.37 -11.46
N TYR A 189 -20.59 16.31 -12.09
CA TYR A 189 -20.17 17.70 -12.17
C TYR A 189 -20.36 18.40 -10.82
N ILE A 190 -19.32 19.10 -10.35
CA ILE A 190 -19.34 19.79 -9.05
C ILE A 190 -19.10 21.31 -9.14
N GLY A 191 -19.11 21.87 -10.35
CA GLY A 191 -18.90 23.31 -10.59
C GLY A 191 -17.52 23.65 -11.12
N ASP A 192 -17.41 24.78 -11.82
CA ASP A 192 -16.15 25.34 -12.35
C ASP A 192 -15.32 24.34 -13.19
N SER A 193 -15.98 23.54 -14.02
CA SER A 193 -15.35 22.47 -14.81
C SER A 193 -14.62 21.42 -13.96
N ASN A 194 -15.00 21.25 -12.70
CA ASN A 194 -14.50 20.19 -11.82
C ASN A 194 -15.51 19.04 -11.75
N TYR A 195 -14.96 17.85 -11.55
CA TYR A 195 -15.72 16.61 -11.47
C TYR A 195 -15.26 15.78 -10.27
N ARG A 196 -16.16 14.92 -9.80
CA ARG A 196 -15.83 13.83 -8.86
C ARG A 196 -16.32 12.51 -9.42
N PHE A 197 -15.77 11.41 -8.96
CA PHE A 197 -16.31 10.09 -9.29
C PHE A 197 -17.72 9.93 -8.73
N LYS A 198 -18.59 9.28 -9.52
CA LYS A 198 -19.84 8.75 -8.99
C LYS A 198 -19.56 7.69 -7.94
N ALA A 199 -20.53 7.47 -7.05
CA ALA A 199 -20.37 6.57 -5.90
C ALA A 199 -19.97 5.14 -6.31
N GLU A 200 -20.46 4.64 -7.46
CA GLU A 200 -20.17 3.30 -7.95
C GLU A 200 -18.72 3.11 -8.44
N PHE A 201 -17.99 4.20 -8.68
CA PHE A 201 -16.64 4.20 -9.27
C PHE A 201 -15.62 4.96 -8.41
N ASN A 202 -15.92 5.16 -7.13
CA ASN A 202 -15.14 6.05 -6.25
C ASN A 202 -13.84 5.45 -5.70
N ASN A 203 -13.52 4.19 -6.03
CA ASN A 203 -12.26 3.54 -5.67
C ASN A 203 -11.80 2.56 -6.76
N GLN A 204 -10.55 2.09 -6.66
CA GLN A 204 -9.93 1.28 -7.72
C GLN A 204 -10.57 -0.12 -7.80
N LYS A 205 -10.85 -0.77 -6.66
CA LYS A 205 -11.52 -2.09 -6.66
C LYS A 205 -12.92 -2.04 -7.30
N ALA A 206 -13.69 -0.95 -7.09
CA ALA A 206 -14.99 -0.79 -7.72
C ALA A 206 -14.90 -0.70 -9.26
N ILE A 207 -13.88 -0.01 -9.76
CA ILE A 207 -13.56 0.03 -11.20
C ILE A 207 -13.09 -1.35 -11.69
N GLU A 208 -12.24 -2.05 -10.93
CA GLU A 208 -11.73 -3.38 -11.29
C GLU A 208 -12.86 -4.40 -11.47
N ASN A 209 -13.83 -4.38 -10.55
CA ASN A 209 -14.99 -5.27 -10.54
C ASN A 209 -16.03 -4.92 -11.62
N THR A 210 -15.85 -3.82 -12.35
CA THR A 210 -16.74 -3.42 -13.43
C THR A 210 -16.19 -3.86 -14.79
N GLN A 211 -17.05 -4.49 -15.59
CA GLN A 211 -16.71 -4.87 -16.96
C GLN A 211 -16.58 -3.62 -17.85
N MET A 212 -15.35 -3.33 -18.29
CA MET A 212 -15.05 -2.24 -19.22
C MET A 212 -13.78 -2.52 -20.03
N GLU A 213 -13.56 -1.73 -21.07
CA GLU A 213 -12.35 -1.80 -21.88
C GLU A 213 -11.11 -1.38 -21.07
N ASN A 214 -9.97 -2.00 -21.36
CA ASN A 214 -8.77 -1.81 -20.54
C ASN A 214 -8.28 -0.35 -20.53
N TRP A 215 -8.30 0.35 -21.66
CA TRP A 215 -7.86 1.75 -21.72
C TRP A 215 -8.73 2.68 -20.88
N VAL A 216 -10.04 2.38 -20.74
CA VAL A 216 -10.96 3.12 -19.86
C VAL A 216 -10.57 2.88 -18.42
N ARG A 217 -10.42 1.60 -18.02
CA ARG A 217 -9.98 1.21 -16.66
C ARG A 217 -8.68 1.91 -16.28
N GLU A 218 -7.67 1.83 -17.14
CA GLU A 218 -6.36 2.44 -16.97
C GLU A 218 -6.45 3.97 -16.81
N GLY A 219 -7.30 4.63 -17.61
CA GLY A 219 -7.55 6.06 -17.50
C GLY A 219 -8.26 6.45 -16.20
N LEU A 220 -9.25 5.67 -15.76
CA LEU A 220 -9.96 5.94 -14.50
C LEU A 220 -9.04 5.78 -13.29
N TYR A 221 -8.16 4.77 -13.29
CA TYR A 221 -7.11 4.66 -12.26
C TYR A 221 -6.20 5.88 -12.25
N LYS A 222 -5.75 6.36 -13.42
CA LYS A 222 -4.93 7.57 -13.51
C LYS A 222 -5.64 8.80 -12.95
N LEU A 223 -6.95 8.94 -13.17
CA LEU A 223 -7.73 10.02 -12.58
C LEU A 223 -7.79 9.89 -11.05
N GLN A 224 -8.09 8.71 -10.50
CA GLN A 224 -8.12 8.50 -9.04
C GLN A 224 -6.76 8.76 -8.37
N GLU A 225 -5.68 8.46 -9.08
CA GLU A 225 -4.31 8.65 -8.61
C GLU A 225 -3.81 10.10 -8.73
N ASN A 226 -4.60 10.99 -9.35
CA ASN A 226 -4.24 12.37 -9.62
C ASN A 226 -4.47 13.30 -8.41
N VAL A 227 -3.84 12.96 -7.29
CA VAL A 227 -3.88 13.68 -6.01
C VAL A 227 -2.50 14.21 -5.62
N ILE A 228 -2.44 15.17 -4.68
CA ILE A 228 -1.16 15.69 -4.18
C ILE A 228 -0.80 15.07 -2.83
N PHE A 229 -1.80 14.88 -1.96
CA PHE A 229 -1.64 14.27 -0.65
C PHE A 229 -2.62 13.12 -0.45
N LEU A 230 -2.23 12.18 0.39
CA LEU A 230 -3.06 11.13 0.96
C LEU A 230 -3.38 11.49 2.41
N LYS A 231 -4.52 11.04 2.89
CA LYS A 231 -4.90 11.16 4.30
C LYS A 231 -4.22 10.03 5.08
N ASP A 232 -3.70 10.34 6.26
CA ASP A 232 -3.12 9.34 7.15
C ASP A 232 -4.19 8.32 7.58
N ASP A 233 -3.78 7.05 7.66
CA ASP A 233 -4.68 5.93 7.92
C ASP A 233 -5.14 5.84 9.38
N GLU A 234 -4.34 6.36 10.31
CA GLU A 234 -4.55 6.30 11.76
C GLU A 234 -5.05 7.64 12.31
N ASN A 235 -4.59 8.75 11.74
CA ASN A 235 -4.91 10.10 12.19
C ASN A 235 -5.52 10.96 11.07
N SER A 236 -6.83 11.17 11.17
CA SER A 236 -7.59 11.89 10.15
C SER A 236 -7.22 13.38 9.95
N GLU A 237 -6.39 13.95 10.83
CA GLU A 237 -5.89 15.33 10.75
C GLU A 237 -4.49 15.43 10.14
N LYS A 238 -3.91 14.29 9.73
CA LYS A 238 -2.58 14.22 9.13
C LYS A 238 -2.61 13.74 7.68
N TYR A 239 -1.53 14.06 6.98
CA TYR A 239 -1.41 13.89 5.53
C TYR A 239 -0.01 13.43 5.14
N HIS A 240 0.05 12.66 4.05
CA HIS A 240 1.27 12.21 3.43
C HIS A 240 1.33 12.72 2.00
N PRO A 241 2.45 13.31 1.52
CA PRO A 241 2.59 13.61 0.11
C PRO A 241 2.51 12.30 -0.70
N ARG A 242 1.72 12.30 -1.79
CA ARG A 242 1.68 11.17 -2.72
C ARG A 242 3.08 10.94 -3.27
N ILE A 243 3.55 9.69 -3.25
CA ILE A 243 4.82 9.34 -3.89
C ILE A 243 4.78 9.75 -5.37
N GLY A 244 5.85 10.39 -5.86
CA GLY A 244 5.88 10.92 -7.22
C GLY A 244 4.87 12.04 -7.51
N LEU A 245 4.41 12.82 -6.50
CA LEU A 245 3.45 13.91 -6.74
C LEU A 245 3.91 14.90 -7.84
N LEU A 246 5.23 15.10 -7.99
CA LEU A 246 5.81 16.04 -8.94
C LEU A 246 5.51 15.68 -10.41
N SER A 247 5.18 14.41 -10.69
CA SER A 247 4.83 13.95 -12.05
C SER A 247 3.32 13.92 -12.32
N THR A 248 2.49 14.25 -11.32
CA THR A 248 1.03 14.24 -11.48
C THR A 248 0.54 15.37 -12.38
N ILE A 249 -0.61 15.16 -13.03
CA ILE A 249 -1.27 16.21 -13.81
C ILE A 249 -1.74 17.33 -12.86
N SER A 250 -2.21 16.97 -11.65
CA SER A 250 -2.63 17.88 -10.58
C SER A 250 -1.53 18.86 -10.18
N PHE A 251 -0.27 18.43 -10.17
CA PHE A 251 0.88 19.28 -9.86
C PHE A 251 1.10 20.39 -10.90
N ARG A 252 0.69 20.17 -12.16
CA ARG A 252 0.91 21.14 -13.26
C ARG A 252 0.10 22.42 -13.08
N GLU A 253 -1.04 22.34 -12.40
CA GLU A 253 -1.97 23.45 -12.13
C GLU A 253 -1.35 24.51 -11.19
N PHE A 254 -0.37 24.14 -10.36
CA PHE A 254 0.25 25.07 -9.45
C PHE A 254 1.21 26.03 -10.19
N GLY A 255 1.22 27.30 -9.78
CA GLY A 255 2.23 28.26 -10.23
C GLY A 255 3.63 27.91 -9.69
N ASP A 256 4.68 28.44 -10.34
CA ASP A 256 6.07 28.04 -10.09
C ASP A 256 6.51 28.19 -8.62
N ASP A 257 6.07 29.25 -7.93
CA ASP A 257 6.33 29.44 -6.50
C ASP A 257 5.78 28.28 -5.65
N TYR A 258 4.52 27.89 -5.87
CA TYR A 258 3.90 26.78 -5.13
C TYR A 258 4.45 25.42 -5.53
N LYS A 259 4.85 25.23 -6.79
CA LYS A 259 5.58 24.04 -7.24
C LYS A 259 6.88 23.87 -6.46
N GLY A 260 7.67 24.94 -6.32
CA GLY A 260 8.91 24.91 -5.53
C GLY A 260 8.67 24.61 -4.04
N ARG A 261 7.58 25.11 -3.45
CA ARG A 261 7.19 24.79 -2.07
C ARG A 261 6.80 23.32 -1.88
N LEU A 262 6.01 22.77 -2.80
CA LEU A 262 5.61 21.35 -2.81
C LEU A 262 6.82 20.43 -3.04
N GLU A 263 7.75 20.81 -3.92
CA GLU A 263 8.99 20.06 -4.14
C GLU A 263 9.89 20.07 -2.89
N ARG A 264 10.04 21.21 -2.21
CA ARG A 264 10.75 21.28 -0.93
C ARG A 264 10.12 20.37 0.11
N LEU A 265 8.78 20.41 0.25
CA LEU A 265 8.05 19.53 1.17
C LEU A 265 8.25 18.06 0.82
N TYR A 266 8.11 17.69 -0.45
CA TYR A 266 8.28 16.32 -0.92
C TYR A 266 9.66 15.77 -0.56
N ASN A 267 10.71 16.54 -0.84
CA ASN A 267 12.08 16.13 -0.59
C ASN A 267 12.38 16.01 0.90
N ASP A 268 11.95 16.99 1.70
CA ASP A 268 12.08 16.92 3.16
C ASP A 268 11.30 15.75 3.75
N TYR A 269 10.07 15.51 3.27
CA TYR A 269 9.25 14.41 3.75
C TYR A 269 9.89 13.04 3.52
N PHE A 270 10.27 12.70 2.27
CA PHE A 270 10.76 11.36 1.92
C PHE A 270 12.25 11.15 2.18
N TYR A 271 13.07 12.18 2.01
CA TYR A 271 14.54 12.10 2.05
C TYR A 271 15.17 12.88 3.21
N GLY A 272 14.38 13.64 3.97
CA GLY A 272 14.77 14.23 5.25
C GLY A 272 14.11 13.48 6.41
N ARG A 273 13.03 14.05 6.95
CA ARG A 273 12.42 13.61 8.22
C ARG A 273 12.11 12.11 8.30
N ASN A 274 11.52 11.52 7.25
CA ASN A 274 11.18 10.10 7.29
C ASN A 274 12.38 9.20 7.01
N TYR A 275 13.33 9.65 6.20
CA TYR A 275 14.56 8.89 5.95
C TYR A 275 15.31 8.66 7.25
N ASP A 276 15.49 9.73 8.05
CA ASP A 276 16.14 9.64 9.36
C ASP A 276 15.31 8.81 10.34
N PHE A 277 14.00 9.03 10.40
CA PHE A 277 13.09 8.24 11.24
C PHE A 277 13.15 6.73 10.96
N TRP A 278 13.08 6.32 9.69
CA TRP A 278 13.15 4.91 9.32
C TRP A 278 14.52 4.31 9.56
N LYS A 279 15.58 5.10 9.38
CA LYS A 279 16.93 4.68 9.70
C LYS A 279 17.05 4.38 11.19
N GLU A 280 16.51 5.23 12.07
CA GLU A 280 16.47 4.98 13.51
C GLU A 280 15.66 3.73 13.86
N LYS A 281 14.53 3.48 13.19
CA LYS A 281 13.71 2.27 13.40
C LYS A 281 14.37 0.97 12.95
N ALA A 282 15.37 1.05 12.08
CA ALA A 282 16.09 -0.12 11.58
C ALA A 282 17.24 -0.59 12.50
N TYR A 283 17.65 0.24 13.47
CA TYR A 283 18.71 -0.06 14.45
C TYR A 283 18.12 -0.46 15.80
#